data_AF-A0A3N5L1W6-F1
#
_entry.id   AF-A0A3N5L1W6-F1
#
_cell.length_a   1.000
_cell.length_b   1.000
_cell.length_c   1.000
_cell.angle_alpha   90.00
_cell.angle_beta   90.00
_cell.angle_gamma   90.00
#
_symmetry.space_group_name_H-M   'P 1'
#
loop_
_entity.id
_entity.type
_entity.pdbx_description
1 polymer ?
#
loop_
_entity_poly.entity_id
_entity_poly.type
_entity_poly.pdbx_seq_one_letter_code
_entity_poly.pdbx_strand_id
1 'polypeptide(L)' 'MKTFISKFLITFAVVFIVTAGITYLYNLIFHNANNIELETAFQLAIIFAVVLPVLNKIENKKKEIAK' A
#
# COMPACT_ATOMS: atom_id res chain seq x y z
N MET A 1 13.02 16.79 -7.51
CA MET A 1 11.74 16.18 -7.93
C MET A 1 11.86 14.73 -8.42
N LYS A 2 12.75 14.40 -9.38
CA LYS A 2 12.90 13.03 -9.93
C LYS A 2 13.06 11.93 -8.86
N THR A 3 13.87 12.15 -7.83
CA THR A 3 14.12 11.15 -6.77
C THR A 3 12.91 10.87 -5.89
N PHE A 4 12.05 11.88 -5.68
CA PHE A 4 10.85 11.74 -4.85
C PHE A 4 9.76 10.97 -5.61
N ILE A 5 9.58 11.30 -6.89
CA ILE A 5 8.63 10.61 -7.78
C ILE A 5 9.04 9.14 -7.97
N SER A 6 10.34 8.87 -8.12
CA SER A 6 10.84 7.48 -8.24
C SER A 6 10.61 6.67 -6.97
N LYS A 7 10.88 7.22 -5.78
CA LYS A 7 10.59 6.55 -4.50
C LYS A 7 9.09 6.29 -4.31
N PHE A 8 8.26 7.25 -4.69
CA PHE A 8 6.80 7.11 -4.67
C PHE A 8 6.33 5.98 -5.60
N LEU A 9 6.78 5.97 -6.86
CA LEU A 9 6.42 4.95 -7.84
C LEU A 9 6.82 3.54 -7.41
N ILE A 10 8.03 3.37 -6.85
CA ILE A 10 8.49 2.07 -6.36
C ILE A 10 7.62 1.61 -5.18
N THR A 11 7.35 2.50 -4.23
CA THR A 11 6.51 2.18 -3.06
C THR A 11 5.09 1.83 -3.50
N PHE A 12 4.52 2.63 -4.41
CA PHE A 12 3.20 2.40 -4.98
C PHE A 12 3.13 1.05 -5.71
N ALA A 13 4.10 0.73 -6.57
CA ALA A 13 4.13 -0.53 -7.29
C ALA A 13 4.19 -1.75 -6.36
N VAL A 14 5.04 -1.70 -5.32
CA VAL A 14 5.15 -2.80 -4.35
C VAL A 14 3.85 -2.98 -3.57
N VAL A 15 3.29 -1.88 -3.06
CA VAL A 15 2.03 -1.91 -2.30
C VAL A 15 0.88 -2.40 -3.18
N PHE A 16 0.83 -1.97 -4.44
CA PHE A 16 -0.19 -2.39 -5.40
C PHE A 16 -0.14 -3.89 -5.67
N ILE A 17 1.06 -4.44 -5.92
CA ILE A 17 1.25 -5.88 -6.16
C ILE A 17 0.84 -6.70 -4.93
N VAL A 18 1.29 -6.30 -3.73
CA VAL A 18 0.96 -7.02 -2.48
C VAL A 18 -0.54 -7.00 -2.22
N THR A 19 -1.17 -5.84 -2.38
CA THR A 19 -2.61 -5.68 -2.15
C THR A 19 -3.42 -6.49 -3.15
N ALA A 20 -3.07 -6.42 -4.44
CA ALA A 20 -3.74 -7.21 -5.48
C ALA A 20 -3.62 -8.72 -5.22
N GLY A 21 -2.45 -9.19 -4.77
CA GLY A 21 -2.24 -10.59 -4.39
C GLY A 21 -3.10 -11.02 -3.20
N ILE A 22 -3.17 -10.21 -2.14
CA ILE A 22 -4.00 -10.50 -0.97
C ILE A 22 -5.49 -10.51 -1.35
N THR A 23 -5.95 -9.54 -2.13
CA THR A 23 -7.33 -9.47 -2.62
C THR A 23 -7.67 -10.69 -3.47
N TYR A 24 -6.77 -11.10 -4.36
CA TYR A 24 -6.97 -12.31 -5.18
C TYR A 24 -7.08 -13.57 -4.32
N LEU A 25 -6.16 -13.75 -3.37
CA LEU A 25 -6.17 -14.90 -2.46
C LEU A 25 -7.42 -14.93 -1.58
N TYR A 26 -7.86 -13.77 -1.09
CA TYR A 26 -9.08 -13.65 -0.30
C TYR A 26 -10.32 -14.05 -1.11
N ASN A 27 -10.45 -13.55 -2.35
CA ASN A 27 -11.56 -13.91 -3.23
C ASN A 27 -11.55 -15.40 -3.61
N LEU A 28 -10.37 -15.97 -3.84
CA LEU A 28 -10.21 -17.38 -4.16
C LEU A 28 -10.65 -18.28 -3.00
N ILE A 29 -10.28 -17.92 -1.77
CA ILE A 29 -10.58 -18.72 -0.56
C ILE A 29 -12.04 -18.57 -0.13
N PHE A 30 -12.59 -17.34 -0.12
CA PHE A 30 -13.90 -17.08 0.47
C PHE A 30 -15.07 -17.12 -0.51
N HIS A 31 -14.86 -16.72 -1.75
CA HIS A 31 -15.94 -16.61 -2.74
C HIS A 31 -15.88 -17.72 -3.81
N ASN A 32 -14.85 -18.59 -3.78
CA ASN A 32 -14.56 -19.61 -4.81
C ASN A 32 -14.65 -19.04 -6.24
N ALA A 33 -14.39 -17.74 -6.36
CA ALA A 33 -14.54 -16.97 -7.58
C ALA A 33 -13.15 -16.56 -8.04
N ASN A 34 -12.79 -16.95 -9.26
CA ASN A 34 -11.48 -16.65 -9.85
C ASN A 34 -11.33 -15.17 -10.27
N ASN A 35 -12.22 -14.29 -9.80
CA ASN A 35 -12.29 -12.90 -10.20
C ASN A 35 -11.51 -12.02 -9.23
N ILE A 36 -10.54 -11.29 -9.78
CA ILE A 36 -9.82 -10.26 -9.05
C ILE A 36 -10.75 -9.04 -8.96
N GLU A 37 -11.24 -8.70 -7.77
CA GLU A 37 -11.92 -7.41 -7.53
C GLU A 37 -10.87 -6.29 -7.54
N LEU A 38 -10.54 -5.85 -8.74
CA LEU A 38 -9.53 -4.82 -9.02
C LEU A 38 -9.83 -3.49 -8.31
N GLU A 39 -11.11 -3.16 -8.11
CA GLU A 39 -11.57 -1.90 -7.52
C GLU A 39 -11.10 -1.75 -6.06
N THR A 40 -11.37 -2.75 -5.23
CA THR A 40 -10.99 -2.76 -3.81
C THR A 40 -9.47 -2.81 -3.65
N ALA A 41 -8.79 -3.59 -4.49
CA ALA A 41 -7.33 -3.66 -4.49
C ALA A 41 -6.68 -2.30 -4.86
N PHE A 42 -7.25 -1.59 -5.83
CA PHE A 42 -6.77 -0.28 -6.26
C PHE A 42 -7.00 0.80 -5.19
N GLN A 43 -8.16 0.80 -4.54
CA GLN A 43 -8.45 1.70 -3.42
C GLN A 43 -7.49 1.51 -2.26
N LEU A 44 -7.28 0.27 -1.81
CA LEU A 44 -6.39 -0.04 -0.70
C LEU A 44 -4.93 0.31 -1.03
N ALA A 45 -4.49 0.06 -2.26
CA ALA A 45 -3.14 0.41 -2.68
C ALA A 45 -2.88 1.94 -2.64
N ILE A 46 -3.85 2.76 -3.05
CA ILE A 46 -3.78 4.21 -2.95
C ILE A 46 -3.72 4.66 -1.48
N ILE A 47 -4.58 4.09 -0.64
CA ILE A 47 -4.63 4.43 0.80
C ILE A 47 -3.29 4.12 1.46
N PHE A 48 -2.75 2.92 1.27
CA PHE A 48 -1.48 2.53 1.89
C PHE A 48 -0.28 3.32 1.32
N ALA A 49 -0.28 3.63 0.02
CA ALA A 49 0.77 4.46 -0.58
C ALA A 49 0.85 5.87 0.02
N VAL A 50 -0.27 6.41 0.51
CA VAL A 50 -0.33 7.73 1.18
C VAL A 50 -0.11 7.61 2.69
N VAL A 51 -0.68 6.59 3.34
CA VAL A 51 -0.62 6.42 4.80
C VAL A 51 0.78 6.02 5.28
N LEU A 52 1.49 5.14 4.56
CA LEU A 52 2.82 4.66 4.97
C LEU A 52 3.87 5.78 5.12
N PRO A 53 4.00 6.75 4.18
CA PRO A 53 4.87 7.92 4.36
C PRO A 53 4.50 8.78 5.57
N VAL A 54 3.20 8.95 5.82
CA VAL A 54 2.69 9.77 6.92
C VAL A 54 3.01 9.11 8.26
N LEU A 55 2.78 7.79 8.38
CA LEU A 55 3.13 7.03 9.57
C LEU A 55 4.62 7.06 9.85
N ASN A 56 5.47 6.86 8.83
CA ASN A 56 6.93 6.98 8.97
C ASN A 56 7.35 8.38 9.45
N LYS A 57 6.70 9.44 8.94
CA LYS A 57 7.01 10.82 9.35
C LYS A 57 6.61 11.06 10.81
N ILE A 58 5.46 10.53 11.24
CA ILE A 58 4.98 10.64 12.63
C ILE A 58 5.90 9.85 13.57
N GLU A 59 6.32 8.64 13.20
CA GLU A 59 7.21 7.80 14.02
C GLU A 59 8.58 8.45 14.23
N ASN A 60 9.19 8.98 13.17
CA ASN A 60 10.47 9.68 13.27
C ASN A 60 10.37 10.93 14.15
N LYS A 61 9.27 11.70 14.03
CA LYS A 61 9.01 12.87 14.87
C LYS A 61 8.78 12.49 16.34
N LYS A 62 8.15 11.34 16.60
CA LYS A 62 7.95 10.82 17.96
C LYS A 62 9.28 10.35 18.59
N LYS A 63 10.19 9.77 17.80
CA LYS A 63 11.55 9.39 18.23
C LYS A 63 12.43 10.61 18.53
N GLU A 64 12.28 11.73 17.83
CA GLU A 64 12.97 12.99 18.15
C GLU A 64 12.49 13.64 19.45
N ILE A 65 11.19 13.59 19.75
CA ILE A 65 10.61 14.22 20.95
C ILE A 65 10.87 13.38 22.22
N ALA A 66 11.08 12.07 22.07
CA ALA A 66 11.34 11.15 23.17
C ALA A 66 12.85 11.00 23.53
N LYS A 67 13.73 11.74 22.86
CA LYS A 67 15.18 11.76 23.08
C LYS A 67 15.58 13.06 23.78
#